data_AF-A0A518D745-F1
#
_entry.id   AF-A0A518D745-F1
#
_cell.length_a   1.000
_cell.length_b   1.000
_cell.length_c   1.000
_cell.angle_alpha   90.00
_cell.angle_beta   90.00
_cell.angle_gamma   90.00
#
_symmetry.space_group_name_H-M   'P 1'
#
loop_
_entity.id
_entity.type
_entity.pdbx_description
1 polymer ?
#
loop_
_entity_poly.entity_id
_entity_poly.type
_entity_poly.pdbx_seq_one_letter_code
_entity_poly.pdbx_strand_id
1 'polypeptide(L)'
;MRFRIATLLYVIAYVAVSIAAFGAWGILAAVVLLGLWGALRFAAARTFFTWTLAILLPVIAMAFFLPVVRSGPAPPRSTCRHQMRQMGMALQTYAQANGGLPDTTIHSEVGEPLYSWRTVMLPHLEEEPLYNELDLAEAWDRPINLPLTSLPVIIFCCPEHRSAPDSHYFAIVDDRTIWSAKNSILSAAADGLESTILLIEADLGVCWAEPRDLTFEEAVDLLTGANEWSKGHGHQVDCGYFYRPAYALNVLFADGNSESLCRPLSRELATALLTANGGEEIDRTAFGTSFNPQLDYGRITVFAAFCLLSLAPARWAFSRRVEGEA
;
A
#
# COMPACT_ATOMS: atom_id res chain seq x y z
N MET A 1 10.72 52.07 6.71
CA MET A 1 10.95 51.12 5.60
C MET A 1 9.71 51.09 4.72
N ARG A 2 9.78 51.45 3.43
CA ARG A 2 8.64 51.29 2.51
C ARG A 2 8.68 49.88 1.93
N PHE A 3 7.85 48.97 2.45
CA PHE A 3 7.66 47.66 1.83
C PHE A 3 6.91 47.86 0.50
N ARG A 4 7.51 47.41 -0.60
CA ARG A 4 6.83 47.40 -1.90
C ARG A 4 5.82 46.25 -1.86
N ILE A 5 4.57 46.50 -2.27
CA ILE A 5 3.51 45.49 -2.36
C ILE A 5 3.99 44.24 -3.11
N ALA A 6 4.80 44.42 -4.17
CA ALA A 6 5.41 43.33 -4.92
C ALA A 6 6.27 42.37 -4.08
N THR A 7 6.98 42.86 -3.05
CA THR A 7 7.79 42.01 -2.17
C THR A 7 6.93 41.14 -1.27
N LEU A 8 5.82 41.70 -0.77
CA LEU A 8 4.87 40.94 0.04
C LEU A 8 4.18 39.85 -0.78
N LEU A 9 3.73 40.18 -2.00
CA LEU A 9 3.13 39.22 -2.92
C LEU A 9 4.10 38.09 -3.29
N TYR A 10 5.38 38.41 -3.52
CA TYR A 10 6.42 37.41 -3.76
C TYR A 10 6.59 36.45 -2.57
N VAL A 11 6.69 36.97 -1.34
CA VAL A 11 6.86 36.13 -0.14
C VAL A 11 5.66 35.20 0.05
N ILE A 12 4.44 35.71 -0.12
CA ILE A 12 3.21 34.90 -0.02
C ILE A 12 3.20 33.81 -1.09
N ALA A 13 3.47 34.16 -2.34
CA ALA A 13 3.53 33.20 -3.45
C ALA A 13 4.60 32.14 -3.22
N TYR A 14 5.77 32.54 -2.72
CA TYR A 14 6.87 31.62 -2.45
C TYR A 14 6.56 30.64 -1.31
N VAL A 15 5.96 31.12 -0.22
CA VAL A 15 5.50 30.25 0.87
C VAL A 15 4.42 29.29 0.37
N ALA A 16 3.45 29.78 -0.40
CA ALA A 16 2.38 28.95 -0.95
C ALA A 16 2.93 27.83 -1.86
N VAL A 17 3.85 28.16 -2.77
CA VAL A 17 4.49 27.19 -3.67
C VAL A 17 5.38 26.21 -2.91
N SER A 18 6.08 26.67 -1.86
CA SER A 18 6.88 25.78 -1.01
C SER A 18 6.00 24.77 -0.25
N ILE A 19 4.86 25.22 0.28
CA ILE A 19 3.87 24.33 0.93
C ILE A 19 3.29 23.35 -0.09
N ALA A 20 2.95 23.81 -1.28
CA ALA A 20 2.46 22.94 -2.35
C ALA A 20 3.50 21.88 -2.76
N ALA A 21 4.79 22.23 -2.75
CA ALA A 21 5.87 21.31 -3.11
C ALA A 21 6.17 20.29 -2.00
N PHE A 22 6.27 20.72 -0.73
CA PHE A 22 6.83 19.90 0.35
C PHE A 22 5.88 19.68 1.53
N GLY A 23 4.60 20.03 1.40
CA GLY A 23 3.64 20.00 2.50
C GLY A 23 4.06 20.95 3.64
N ALA A 24 3.91 20.50 4.88
CA ALA A 24 4.26 21.30 6.06
C ALA A 24 5.76 21.74 6.07
N TRP A 25 6.65 20.92 5.51
CA TRP A 25 8.08 21.24 5.38
C TRP A 25 8.36 22.41 4.43
N GLY A 26 7.40 22.74 3.58
CA GLY A 26 7.46 23.89 2.70
C GLY A 26 7.64 25.22 3.44
N ILE A 27 7.06 25.36 4.63
CA ILE A 27 7.22 26.56 5.45
C ILE A 27 8.68 26.73 5.87
N LEU A 28 9.32 25.65 6.32
CA LEU A 28 10.72 25.65 6.74
C LEU A 28 11.64 25.94 5.56
N ALA A 29 11.41 25.29 4.41
CA ALA A 29 12.15 25.57 3.17
C ALA A 29 12.03 27.05 2.75
N ALA A 30 10.83 27.62 2.86
CA ALA A 30 10.59 29.02 2.53
C ALA A 30 11.34 29.98 3.48
N VAL A 31 11.25 29.76 4.79
CA VAL A 31 11.94 30.57 5.81
C VAL A 31 13.46 30.53 5.62
N VAL A 32 14.01 29.34 5.39
CA VAL A 32 15.44 29.12 5.18
C VAL A 32 15.94 29.91 3.97
N LEU A 33 15.27 29.81 2.82
CA LEU A 33 15.71 30.45 1.59
C LEU A 33 15.46 31.97 1.59
N LEU A 34 14.37 32.44 2.19
CA LEU A 34 14.14 33.88 2.39
C LEU A 34 15.17 34.48 3.35
N GLY A 35 15.53 33.76 4.41
CA GLY A 35 16.59 34.14 5.34
C GLY A 35 17.96 34.24 4.66
N LEU A 36 18.30 33.27 3.80
CA LEU A 36 19.52 33.28 2.99
C LEU A 36 19.55 34.47 2.02
N TRP A 37 18.45 34.79 1.34
CA TRP A 37 18.38 35.98 0.48
C TRP A 37 18.48 37.28 1.26
N GLY A 38 17.86 37.34 2.45
CA GLY A 38 18.05 38.44 3.40
C GLY A 38 19.52 38.61 3.75
N ALA A 39 20.20 37.51 4.10
CA ALA A 39 21.63 37.47 4.40
C ALA A 39 22.48 38.07 3.29
N LEU A 40 22.31 37.55 2.07
CA LEU A 40 23.06 37.97 0.89
C LEU A 40 22.82 39.45 0.55
N ARG A 41 21.58 39.94 0.74
CA ARG A 41 21.24 41.34 0.49
C ARG A 41 21.86 42.31 1.49
N PHE A 42 22.09 41.88 2.73
CA PHE A 42 22.65 42.71 3.80
C PHE A 42 24.12 42.35 4.15
N ALA A 43 24.77 41.51 3.33
CA ALA A 43 26.13 40.99 3.53
C ALA A 43 27.27 42.04 3.51
N ALA A 44 26.97 43.34 3.49
CA ALA A 44 27.96 44.39 3.76
C ALA A 44 28.45 44.39 5.23
N ALA A 45 27.72 43.73 6.15
CA ALA A 45 28.15 43.53 7.53
C ALA A 45 28.60 42.08 7.74
N ARG A 46 29.90 41.87 7.92
CA ARG A 46 30.56 40.57 8.18
C ARG A 46 29.93 39.78 9.35
N THR A 47 29.24 40.47 10.26
CA THR A 47 28.47 39.92 11.38
C THR A 47 27.12 39.33 11.00
N PHE A 48 26.44 39.80 9.94
CA PHE A 48 25.10 39.31 9.58
C PHE A 48 25.17 37.94 8.88
N PHE A 49 26.19 37.73 8.04
CA PHE A 49 26.43 36.46 7.34
C PHE A 49 26.67 35.29 8.33
N THR A 50 27.39 35.54 9.42
CA THR A 50 27.65 34.53 10.46
C THR A 50 26.38 34.14 11.21
N TRP A 51 25.49 35.09 11.52
CA TRP A 51 24.21 34.79 12.18
C TRP A 51 23.27 34.01 11.28
N THR A 52 23.24 34.32 9.99
CA THR A 52 22.39 33.60 9.04
C THR A 52 22.86 32.17 8.86
N LEU A 53 24.17 31.93 8.74
CA LEU A 53 24.72 30.57 8.68
C LEU A 53 24.47 29.80 10.00
N ALA A 54 24.59 30.48 11.15
CA ALA A 54 24.36 29.91 12.48
C ALA A 54 22.90 29.55 12.76
N ILE A 55 21.92 30.14 12.06
CA ILE A 55 20.49 29.77 12.15
C ILE A 55 20.13 28.75 11.07
N LEU A 56 20.66 28.89 9.84
CA LEU A 56 20.40 27.96 8.73
C LEU A 56 20.93 26.55 9.02
N LEU A 57 22.15 26.42 9.54
CA LEU A 57 22.78 25.13 9.81
C LEU A 57 21.97 24.27 10.80
N PRO A 58 21.52 24.77 11.97
CA PRO A 58 20.69 23.97 12.85
C PRO A 58 19.29 23.71 12.30
N VAL A 59 18.71 24.56 11.45
CA VAL A 59 17.41 24.28 10.79
C VAL A 59 17.55 23.21 9.70
N ILE A 60 18.61 23.28 8.90
CA ILE A 60 18.95 22.25 7.90
C ILE A 60 19.30 20.95 8.63
N ALA A 61 20.12 21.00 9.67
CA ALA A 61 20.45 19.84 10.51
C ALA A 61 19.17 19.26 11.13
N MET A 62 18.26 20.07 11.70
CA MET A 62 16.98 19.60 12.25
C MET A 62 16.11 18.94 11.16
N ALA A 63 16.13 19.43 9.93
CA ALA A 63 15.41 18.82 8.80
C ALA A 63 16.02 17.48 8.35
N PHE A 64 17.32 17.27 8.55
CA PHE A 64 18.00 16.00 8.29
C PHE A 64 18.01 15.03 9.50
N PHE A 65 17.92 15.55 10.74
CA PHE A 65 18.00 14.79 12.00
C PHE A 65 16.64 14.48 12.63
N LEU A 66 15.52 15.01 12.14
CA LEU A 66 14.21 14.51 12.52
C LEU A 66 13.94 13.25 11.70
N PRO A 67 14.06 12.04 12.28
CA PRO A 67 13.56 10.86 11.61
C PRO A 67 12.07 11.10 11.45
N VAL A 68 11.63 11.26 10.20
CA VAL A 68 10.30 10.89 9.70
C VAL A 68 9.25 10.93 10.83
N VAL A 69 8.86 12.13 11.27
CA VAL A 69 7.62 12.30 12.04
C VAL A 69 6.48 12.15 11.04
N ARG A 70 6.35 10.96 10.47
CA ARG A 70 5.11 10.49 9.90
C ARG A 70 4.23 10.19 11.10
N SER A 71 3.04 10.78 11.13
CA SER A 71 1.88 10.24 11.85
C SER A 71 1.96 8.71 11.76
N GLY A 72 2.02 8.01 12.89
CA GLY A 72 2.67 6.70 13.07
C GLY A 72 2.67 5.80 11.83
N PRO A 73 3.82 5.20 11.47
CA PRO A 73 3.94 4.43 10.22
C PRO A 73 2.79 3.42 10.16
N ALA A 74 2.02 3.45 9.07
CA ALA A 74 1.18 2.31 8.73
C ALA A 74 2.07 1.06 8.86
N PRO A 75 1.62 -0.01 9.53
CA PRO A 75 2.43 -1.22 9.69
C PRO A 75 2.96 -1.60 8.32
N PRO A 76 4.27 -1.80 8.14
CA PRO A 76 4.81 -2.02 6.81
C PRO A 76 4.13 -3.23 6.18
N ARG A 77 3.79 -3.18 4.89
CA ARG A 77 3.29 -4.32 4.07
C ARG A 77 3.95 -5.67 4.34
N SER A 78 5.20 -5.66 4.81
CA SER A 78 5.88 -6.86 5.30
C SER A 78 5.09 -7.62 6.37
N THR A 79 4.31 -6.92 7.20
CA THR A 79 3.43 -7.49 8.22
C THR A 79 2.23 -8.18 7.59
N CYS A 80 1.52 -7.56 6.63
CA CYS A 80 0.42 -8.23 5.92
C CYS A 80 0.95 -9.50 5.19
N ARG A 81 2.11 -9.37 4.52
CA ARG A 81 2.81 -10.51 3.92
C ARG A 81 3.26 -11.59 4.91
N HIS A 82 3.55 -11.23 6.15
CA HIS A 82 3.93 -12.19 7.18
C HIS A 82 2.71 -13.00 7.65
N GLN A 83 1.57 -12.35 7.88
CA GLN A 83 0.30 -13.03 8.18
C GLN A 83 -0.12 -13.97 7.04
N MET A 84 0.01 -13.54 5.78
CA MET A 84 -0.24 -14.41 4.63
C MET A 84 0.63 -15.67 4.64
N ARG A 85 1.92 -15.55 4.97
CA ARG A 85 2.81 -16.73 5.10
C ARG A 85 2.39 -17.65 6.23
N GLN A 86 1.97 -17.11 7.37
CA GLN A 86 1.46 -17.91 8.48
C GLN A 86 0.19 -18.69 8.06
N MET A 87 -0.76 -18.05 7.37
CA MET A 87 -1.91 -18.74 6.81
C MET A 87 -1.52 -19.78 5.76
N GLY A 88 -0.53 -19.50 4.92
CA GLY A 88 0.01 -20.47 3.96
C GLY A 88 0.54 -21.73 4.63
N MET A 89 1.31 -21.58 5.71
CA MET A 89 1.80 -22.72 6.50
C MET A 89 0.64 -23.52 7.14
N ALA A 90 -0.37 -22.82 7.67
CA ALA A 90 -1.56 -23.45 8.24
C ALA A 90 -2.35 -24.24 7.17
N LEU A 91 -2.59 -23.63 6.01
CA LEU A 91 -3.28 -24.27 4.88
C LEU A 91 -2.51 -25.49 4.34
N GLN A 92 -1.18 -25.40 4.25
CA GLN A 92 -0.35 -26.55 3.89
C GLN A 92 -0.46 -27.68 4.91
N THR A 93 -0.43 -27.36 6.21
CA THR A 93 -0.58 -28.34 7.29
C THR A 93 -1.96 -29.00 7.24
N TYR A 94 -3.02 -28.21 7.04
CA TYR A 94 -4.38 -28.73 6.85
C TYR A 94 -4.45 -29.65 5.64
N ALA A 95 -3.89 -29.24 4.49
CA ALA A 95 -3.94 -30.02 3.27
C ALA A 95 -3.16 -31.33 3.37
N GLN A 96 -2.04 -31.35 4.10
CA GLN A 96 -1.30 -32.59 4.37
C GLN A 96 -2.11 -33.57 5.24
N ALA A 97 -2.88 -33.06 6.21
CA ALA A 97 -3.68 -33.89 7.10
C ALA A 97 -5.00 -34.38 6.46
N ASN A 98 -5.62 -33.56 5.62
CA ASN A 98 -6.96 -33.81 5.07
C ASN A 98 -6.96 -34.20 3.58
N GLY A 99 -5.79 -34.20 2.93
CA GLY A 99 -5.65 -34.57 1.52
C GLY A 99 -5.94 -33.44 0.53
N GLY A 100 -6.22 -32.22 0.99
CA GLY A 100 -6.45 -31.05 0.14
C GLY A 100 -6.81 -29.80 0.93
N LEU A 101 -6.88 -28.66 0.24
CA LEU A 101 -7.38 -27.42 0.82
C LEU A 101 -8.82 -27.58 1.36
N PRO A 102 -9.21 -26.80 2.39
CA PRO A 102 -10.58 -26.80 2.87
C PRO A 102 -11.54 -26.27 1.79
N ASP A 103 -12.78 -26.73 1.83
CA ASP A 103 -13.85 -26.14 1.02
C ASP A 103 -14.02 -24.67 1.38
N THR A 104 -14.15 -23.80 0.36
CA THR A 104 -14.30 -22.35 0.57
C THR A 104 -15.54 -22.00 1.38
N THR A 105 -16.57 -22.85 1.28
CA THR A 105 -17.84 -22.74 1.99
C THR A 105 -18.21 -24.08 2.62
N ILE A 106 -18.35 -24.10 3.93
CA ILE A 106 -18.85 -25.24 4.68
C ILE A 106 -20.37 -25.19 4.67
N HIS A 107 -21.00 -26.30 4.29
CA HIS A 107 -22.44 -26.42 4.19
C HIS A 107 -23.00 -27.37 5.25
N SER A 108 -24.25 -27.15 5.65
CA SER A 108 -25.01 -28.11 6.46
C SER A 108 -25.37 -29.35 5.65
N GLU A 109 -25.86 -30.39 6.31
CA GLU A 109 -26.37 -31.60 5.63
C GLU A 109 -27.49 -31.32 4.63
N VAL A 110 -28.22 -30.22 4.82
CA VAL A 110 -29.33 -29.77 3.96
C VAL A 110 -28.84 -28.83 2.85
N GLY A 111 -27.54 -28.51 2.82
CA GLY A 111 -26.90 -27.68 1.80
C GLY A 111 -26.94 -26.17 2.08
N GLU A 112 -27.27 -25.75 3.30
CA GLU A 112 -27.22 -24.34 3.68
C GLU A 112 -25.77 -23.91 3.97
N PRO A 113 -25.29 -22.76 3.45
CA PRO A 113 -23.94 -22.28 3.74
C PRO A 113 -23.84 -21.83 5.20
N LEU A 114 -22.94 -22.44 5.96
CA LEU A 114 -22.74 -22.18 7.37
C LEU A 114 -21.57 -21.23 7.62
N TYR A 115 -20.40 -21.52 7.04
CA TYR A 115 -19.14 -20.82 7.34
C TYR A 115 -18.18 -20.77 6.17
N SER A 116 -17.25 -19.82 6.24
CA SER A 116 -16.03 -19.79 5.43
C SER A 116 -15.03 -20.89 5.81
N TRP A 117 -14.15 -21.25 4.85
CA TRP A 117 -12.92 -22.02 5.11
C TRP A 117 -12.10 -21.48 6.30
N ARG A 118 -12.11 -20.16 6.50
CA ARG A 118 -11.41 -19.48 7.61
C ARG A 118 -11.80 -20.00 8.99
N THR A 119 -13.07 -20.38 9.18
CA THR A 119 -13.56 -20.96 10.45
C THR A 119 -12.88 -22.28 10.74
N VAL A 120 -12.77 -23.17 9.75
CA VAL A 120 -12.10 -24.48 9.89
C VAL A 120 -10.59 -24.32 10.13
N MET A 121 -10.02 -23.18 9.73
CA MET A 121 -8.61 -22.88 9.92
C MET A 121 -8.26 -22.37 11.32
N LEU A 122 -9.22 -21.95 12.14
CA LEU A 122 -8.95 -21.37 13.47
C LEU A 122 -8.06 -22.26 14.36
N PRO A 123 -8.27 -23.59 14.47
CA PRO A 123 -7.40 -24.46 15.27
C PRO A 123 -5.95 -24.53 14.76
N HIS A 124 -5.74 -24.26 13.47
CA HIS A 124 -4.41 -24.22 12.84
C HIS A 124 -3.73 -22.85 12.94
N LEU A 125 -4.43 -21.86 13.48
CA LEU A 125 -4.01 -20.46 13.59
C LEU A 125 -3.96 -19.98 15.04
N GLU A 126 -3.84 -20.90 16.00
CA GLU A 126 -3.82 -20.63 17.45
C GLU A 126 -5.13 -20.02 18.00
N GLU A 127 -6.24 -20.13 17.27
CA GLU A 127 -7.57 -19.62 17.62
C GLU A 127 -8.54 -20.76 18.01
N GLU A 128 -8.00 -21.87 18.53
CA GLU A 128 -8.77 -23.03 18.99
C GLU A 128 -9.83 -22.69 20.06
N PRO A 129 -9.59 -21.78 21.03
CA PRO A 129 -10.62 -21.40 22.00
C PRO A 129 -11.86 -20.79 21.33
N LEU A 130 -11.67 -19.92 20.33
CA LEU A 130 -12.76 -19.33 19.58
C LEU A 130 -13.51 -20.39 18.77
N TYR A 131 -12.78 -21.31 18.14
CA TYR A 131 -13.38 -22.42 17.40
C TYR A 131 -14.29 -23.29 18.28
N ASN A 132 -13.85 -23.60 19.51
CA ASN A 132 -14.58 -24.45 20.44
C ASN A 132 -15.84 -23.78 21.02
N GLU A 133 -15.94 -22.45 20.96
CA GLU A 133 -17.12 -21.71 21.40
C GLU A 133 -18.21 -21.58 20.31
N LEU A 134 -17.86 -21.79 19.04
CA LEU A 134 -18.82 -21.72 17.92
C LEU A 134 -19.74 -22.95 17.89
N ASP A 135 -21.02 -22.71 17.65
CA ASP A 135 -21.97 -23.79 17.34
C ASP A 135 -21.92 -24.09 15.84
N LEU A 136 -21.05 -25.03 15.45
CA LEU A 136 -20.78 -25.41 14.06
C LEU A 136 -21.99 -26.00 13.30
N ALA A 137 -23.11 -26.25 13.98
CA ALA A 137 -24.36 -26.67 13.33
C ALA A 137 -25.20 -25.48 12.83
N GLU A 138 -24.88 -24.26 13.25
CA GLU A 138 -25.63 -23.03 12.93
C GLU A 138 -24.80 -22.08 12.07
N ALA A 139 -25.44 -21.28 11.21
CA ALA A 139 -24.69 -20.35 10.36
C ALA A 139 -23.98 -19.24 11.18
N TRP A 140 -22.91 -18.69 10.59
CA TRP A 140 -22.05 -17.68 11.22
C TRP A 140 -22.76 -16.42 11.69
N ASP A 141 -23.87 -16.05 11.05
CA ASP A 141 -24.66 -14.84 11.30
C ASP A 141 -25.87 -15.07 12.21
N ARG A 142 -26.07 -16.31 12.68
CA ARG A 142 -27.15 -16.66 13.60
C ARG A 142 -26.90 -16.06 14.99
N PRO A 143 -27.95 -15.74 15.77
CA PRO A 143 -27.80 -15.09 17.08
C PRO A 143 -26.85 -15.78 18.06
N ILE A 144 -26.65 -17.10 17.94
CA ILE A 144 -25.71 -17.87 18.78
C ILE A 144 -24.24 -17.59 18.41
N ASN A 145 -23.92 -17.48 17.12
CA ASN A 145 -22.55 -17.32 16.62
C ASN A 145 -22.18 -15.85 16.38
N LEU A 146 -23.17 -14.98 16.10
CA LEU A 146 -22.95 -13.58 15.75
C LEU A 146 -22.05 -12.81 16.73
N PRO A 147 -22.17 -12.97 18.07
CA PRO A 147 -21.26 -12.29 19.01
C PRO A 147 -19.80 -12.73 18.86
N LEU A 148 -19.56 -14.00 18.54
CA LEU A 148 -18.23 -14.59 18.38
C LEU A 148 -17.62 -14.22 17.02
N THR A 149 -18.41 -14.29 15.95
CA THR A 149 -17.96 -13.93 14.59
C THR A 149 -17.74 -12.44 14.41
N SER A 150 -18.33 -11.62 15.29
CA SER A 150 -18.05 -10.18 15.40
C SER A 150 -16.69 -9.86 16.05
N LEU A 151 -16.01 -10.83 16.66
CA LEU A 151 -14.68 -10.63 17.22
C LEU A 151 -13.64 -10.62 16.09
N PRO A 152 -12.66 -9.70 16.13
CA PRO A 152 -11.61 -9.66 15.12
C PRO A 152 -10.60 -10.78 15.33
N VAL A 153 -10.33 -11.54 14.28
CA VAL A 153 -9.25 -12.51 14.24
C VAL A 153 -8.09 -11.90 13.45
N ILE A 154 -7.07 -11.41 14.16
CA ILE A 154 -6.03 -10.51 13.63
C ILE A 154 -5.27 -11.12 12.46
N ILE A 155 -5.13 -12.45 12.40
CA ILE A 155 -4.43 -13.13 11.31
C ILE A 155 -5.09 -12.93 9.94
N PHE A 156 -6.40 -12.68 9.92
CA PHE A 156 -7.17 -12.41 8.71
C PHE A 156 -7.20 -10.93 8.33
N CYS A 157 -6.69 -10.03 9.18
CA CYS A 157 -6.76 -8.59 9.00
C CYS A 157 -5.41 -8.01 8.58
N CYS A 158 -5.34 -7.36 7.42
CA CYS A 158 -4.14 -6.62 7.05
C CYS A 158 -3.99 -5.38 7.95
N PRO A 159 -2.89 -5.22 8.72
CA PRO A 159 -2.78 -4.13 9.70
C PRO A 159 -2.69 -2.72 9.10
N GLU A 160 -2.50 -2.58 7.79
CA GLU A 160 -2.63 -1.29 7.10
C GLU A 160 -4.10 -0.86 6.89
N HIS A 161 -5.03 -1.82 6.86
CA HIS A 161 -6.46 -1.58 6.74
C HIS A 161 -7.11 -1.57 8.14
N ARG A 162 -8.01 -0.62 8.39
CA ARG A 162 -8.53 -0.30 9.75
C ARG A 162 -9.92 -0.88 10.05
N SER A 163 -10.41 -1.77 9.20
CA SER A 163 -11.75 -2.35 9.25
C SER A 163 -11.72 -3.71 9.94
N ALA A 164 -11.72 -3.72 11.28
CA ALA A 164 -11.96 -4.94 12.05
C ALA A 164 -13.49 -5.06 12.30
N PRO A 165 -14.11 -6.26 12.22
CA PRO A 165 -13.54 -7.61 12.13
C PRO A 165 -13.41 -8.17 10.70
N ASP A 166 -13.13 -7.34 9.70
CA ASP A 166 -13.17 -7.75 8.30
C ASP A 166 -11.91 -8.54 7.89
N SER A 167 -12.12 -9.59 7.11
CA SER A 167 -11.04 -10.34 6.47
C SER A 167 -10.51 -9.55 5.26
N HIS A 168 -9.20 -9.66 5.06
CA HIS A 168 -8.51 -8.99 3.96
C HIS A 168 -7.83 -9.96 3.01
N TYR A 169 -7.90 -11.27 3.24
CA TYR A 169 -7.19 -12.26 2.44
C TYR A 169 -8.17 -13.31 1.94
N PHE A 170 -8.33 -13.42 0.63
CA PHE A 170 -9.41 -14.15 0.00
C PHE A 170 -8.92 -15.28 -0.90
N ALA A 171 -9.64 -16.40 -0.84
CA ALA A 171 -9.57 -17.47 -1.82
C ALA A 171 -10.21 -17.03 -3.15
N ILE A 172 -9.97 -17.80 -4.21
CA ILE A 172 -10.55 -17.55 -5.53
C ILE A 172 -11.41 -18.74 -5.92
N VAL A 173 -12.73 -18.53 -5.91
CA VAL A 173 -13.75 -19.55 -6.14
C VAL A 173 -13.98 -19.71 -7.64
N ASP A 174 -13.38 -20.76 -8.22
CA ASP A 174 -13.58 -21.18 -9.61
C ASP A 174 -13.05 -22.61 -9.81
N ASP A 175 -13.58 -23.33 -10.80
CA ASP A 175 -13.14 -24.68 -11.17
C ASP A 175 -11.69 -24.74 -11.69
N ARG A 176 -11.17 -23.61 -12.17
CA ARG A 176 -9.82 -23.50 -12.73
C ARG A 176 -8.73 -23.22 -11.68
N THR A 177 -9.11 -22.77 -10.49
CA THR A 177 -8.16 -22.36 -9.45
C THR A 177 -7.74 -23.55 -8.60
N ILE A 178 -6.74 -23.34 -7.74
CA ILE A 178 -6.27 -24.35 -6.79
C ILE A 178 -7.32 -24.67 -5.70
N TRP A 179 -8.31 -23.81 -5.50
CA TRP A 179 -9.39 -24.01 -4.53
C TRP A 179 -10.52 -24.93 -5.04
N SER A 180 -10.52 -25.28 -6.32
CA SER A 180 -11.47 -26.30 -6.83
C SER A 180 -11.17 -27.66 -6.20
N ALA A 181 -12.21 -28.42 -5.87
CA ALA A 181 -12.09 -29.81 -5.41
C ALA A 181 -11.30 -30.71 -6.38
N LYS A 182 -11.22 -30.33 -7.68
CA LYS A 182 -10.44 -31.04 -8.70
C LYS A 182 -8.93 -30.82 -8.57
N ASN A 183 -8.53 -29.68 -7.97
CA ASN A 183 -7.14 -29.20 -7.94
C ASN A 183 -6.65 -28.95 -6.50
N SER A 184 -7.43 -29.31 -5.46
CA SER A 184 -7.19 -28.95 -4.06
C SER A 184 -5.98 -29.64 -3.43
N ILE A 185 -5.38 -30.60 -4.12
CA ILE A 185 -4.12 -31.21 -3.72
C ILE A 185 -2.98 -30.27 -4.11
N LEU A 186 -2.34 -29.67 -3.12
CA LEU A 186 -1.22 -28.73 -3.31
C LEU A 186 -0.02 -29.32 -4.08
N SER A 187 0.06 -30.62 -4.33
CA SER A 187 1.11 -31.20 -5.19
C SER A 187 0.72 -31.38 -6.66
N ALA A 188 -0.53 -31.06 -7.03
CA ALA A 188 -1.12 -31.39 -8.32
C ALA A 188 -1.23 -30.20 -9.30
N ALA A 189 -0.82 -28.99 -8.91
CA ALA A 189 -0.83 -27.83 -9.82
C ALA A 189 0.24 -28.00 -10.90
N ALA A 190 -0.19 -28.18 -12.15
CA ALA A 190 0.68 -28.40 -13.30
C ALA A 190 1.51 -27.15 -13.65
N ASP A 191 1.01 -25.96 -13.34
CA ASP A 191 1.66 -24.68 -13.67
C ASP A 191 2.77 -24.28 -12.68
N GLY A 192 2.99 -25.11 -11.65
CA GLY A 192 3.92 -24.83 -10.56
C GLY A 192 3.26 -24.04 -9.42
N LEU A 193 3.62 -24.39 -8.19
CA LEU A 193 3.03 -23.82 -6.98
C LEU A 193 3.51 -22.39 -6.72
N GLU A 194 4.71 -22.07 -7.17
CA GLU A 194 5.31 -20.76 -7.09
C GLU A 194 4.57 -19.73 -7.95
N SER A 195 3.87 -20.16 -9.00
CA SER A 195 3.19 -19.29 -9.96
C SER A 195 1.67 -19.39 -9.89
N THR A 196 1.13 -20.23 -9.00
CA THR A 196 -0.32 -20.34 -8.74
C THR A 196 -0.68 -19.55 -7.48
N ILE A 197 -1.53 -18.53 -7.61
CA ILE A 197 -2.01 -17.74 -6.47
C ILE A 197 -2.97 -18.57 -5.62
N LEU A 198 -2.66 -18.65 -4.33
CA LEU A 198 -3.46 -19.26 -3.28
C LEU A 198 -4.39 -18.25 -2.60
N LEU A 199 -3.89 -17.07 -2.21
CA LEU A 199 -4.72 -16.02 -1.60
C LEU A 199 -4.40 -14.65 -2.19
N ILE A 200 -5.42 -13.80 -2.30
CA ILE A 200 -5.29 -12.40 -2.73
C ILE A 200 -5.72 -11.47 -1.61
N GLU A 201 -4.94 -10.43 -1.37
CA GLU A 201 -5.36 -9.34 -0.50
C GLU A 201 -6.44 -8.47 -1.18
N ALA A 202 -7.55 -8.22 -0.49
CA ALA A 202 -8.58 -7.27 -0.89
C ALA A 202 -9.26 -6.66 0.35
N ASP A 203 -10.00 -5.57 0.17
CA ASP A 203 -10.79 -4.94 1.26
C ASP A 203 -12.26 -4.97 0.85
N LEU A 204 -12.94 -6.06 1.19
CA LEU A 204 -14.33 -6.31 0.78
C LEU A 204 -15.36 -5.97 1.86
N GLY A 205 -14.94 -5.65 3.08
CA GLY A 205 -15.85 -5.47 4.22
C GLY A 205 -16.56 -6.77 4.62
N VAL A 206 -15.89 -7.92 4.48
CA VAL A 206 -16.46 -9.25 4.70
C VAL A 206 -15.97 -9.81 6.04
N CYS A 207 -16.88 -10.26 6.89
CA CYS A 207 -16.54 -10.92 8.15
C CYS A 207 -15.74 -12.21 7.87
N TRP A 208 -14.74 -12.52 8.70
CA TRP A 208 -13.93 -13.74 8.51
C TRP A 208 -14.74 -15.04 8.52
N ALA A 209 -15.90 -15.09 9.18
CA ALA A 209 -16.73 -16.29 9.23
C ALA A 209 -17.71 -16.41 8.05
N GLU A 210 -17.95 -15.30 7.33
CA GLU A 210 -18.87 -15.25 6.20
C GLU A 210 -18.29 -16.02 5.00
N PRO A 211 -19.04 -16.96 4.38
CA PRO A 211 -18.59 -17.75 3.24
C PRO A 211 -18.58 -16.96 1.92
N ARG A 212 -17.86 -15.84 1.90
CA ARG A 212 -17.71 -14.94 0.76
C ARG A 212 -16.23 -14.77 0.41
N ASP A 213 -15.86 -15.31 -0.74
CA ASP A 213 -14.52 -15.23 -1.33
C ASP A 213 -14.60 -14.71 -2.77
N LEU A 214 -13.47 -14.35 -3.37
CA LEU A 214 -13.42 -13.71 -4.69
C LEU A 214 -13.88 -14.68 -5.78
N THR A 215 -14.69 -14.19 -6.72
CA THR A 215 -14.89 -14.90 -7.99
C THR A 215 -13.65 -14.75 -8.88
N PHE A 216 -13.52 -15.61 -9.90
CA PHE A 216 -12.41 -15.50 -10.86
C PHE A 216 -12.32 -14.12 -11.51
N GLU A 217 -13.44 -13.57 -12.01
CA GLU A 217 -13.43 -12.28 -12.68
C GLU A 217 -13.15 -11.12 -11.71
N GLU A 218 -13.63 -11.18 -10.46
CA GLU A 218 -13.26 -10.21 -9.43
C GLU A 218 -11.75 -10.23 -9.15
N ALA A 219 -11.15 -11.42 -9.07
CA ALA A 219 -9.71 -11.58 -8.88
C ALA A 219 -8.91 -11.05 -10.07
N VAL A 220 -9.35 -11.31 -11.31
CA VAL A 220 -8.75 -10.75 -12.53
C VAL A 220 -8.86 -9.22 -12.53
N ASP A 221 -10.02 -8.67 -12.21
CA ASP A 221 -10.24 -7.23 -12.15
C ASP A 221 -9.37 -6.58 -11.07
N LEU A 222 -9.19 -7.23 -9.91
CA LEU A 222 -8.26 -6.79 -8.87
C LEU A 222 -6.82 -6.72 -9.38
N LEU A 223 -6.32 -7.78 -10.01
CA LEU A 223 -4.93 -7.85 -10.50
C LEU A 223 -4.68 -6.89 -11.67
N THR A 224 -5.67 -6.67 -12.53
CA THR A 224 -5.57 -5.81 -13.71
C THR A 224 -5.92 -4.34 -13.43
N GLY A 225 -6.60 -4.04 -12.32
CA GLY A 225 -7.08 -2.69 -12.01
C GLY A 225 -8.13 -2.18 -13.01
N ALA A 226 -8.91 -3.10 -13.60
CA ALA A 226 -9.76 -2.82 -14.77
C ALA A 226 -10.91 -1.83 -14.50
N ASN A 227 -11.39 -1.72 -13.27
CA ASN A 227 -12.56 -0.93 -12.91
C ASN A 227 -12.35 -0.08 -11.62
N GLU A 228 -13.24 0.87 -11.34
CA GLU A 228 -13.10 1.78 -10.18
C GLU A 228 -13.10 1.03 -8.84
N TRP A 229 -13.89 -0.03 -8.71
CA TRP A 229 -13.91 -0.89 -7.53
C TRP A 229 -12.51 -1.46 -7.27
N SER A 230 -11.90 -2.09 -8.28
CA SER A 230 -10.57 -2.71 -8.17
C SER A 230 -9.47 -1.71 -7.77
N LYS A 231 -9.57 -0.43 -8.18
CA LYS A 231 -8.56 0.59 -7.87
C LYS A 231 -8.52 0.99 -6.39
N GLY A 232 -9.60 0.75 -5.64
CA GLY A 232 -9.70 1.07 -4.22
C GLY A 232 -8.87 0.18 -3.29
N HIS A 233 -8.37 -0.97 -3.78
CA HIS A 233 -7.72 -1.98 -2.94
C HIS A 233 -6.19 -1.95 -3.00
N GLY A 234 -5.57 -2.53 -1.97
CA GLY A 234 -4.13 -2.76 -1.89
C GLY A 234 -3.34 -1.57 -1.37
N HIS A 235 -2.03 -1.63 -1.57
CA HIS A 235 -1.10 -0.72 -0.91
C HIS A 235 -0.48 0.29 -1.86
N GLN A 236 -0.43 1.55 -1.44
CA GLN A 236 0.19 2.65 -2.18
C GLN A 236 1.72 2.57 -2.18
N VAL A 237 2.35 2.36 -3.34
CA VAL A 237 3.80 2.25 -3.52
C VAL A 237 4.35 3.64 -3.80
N ASP A 238 5.37 4.05 -3.04
CA ASP A 238 6.11 5.28 -3.35
C ASP A 238 7.06 5.04 -4.52
N CYS A 239 6.78 5.68 -5.65
CA CYS A 239 7.63 5.62 -6.85
C CYS A 239 8.60 6.81 -6.93
N GLY A 240 8.69 7.61 -5.87
CA GLY A 240 9.47 8.82 -5.80
C GLY A 240 8.64 10.09 -6.04
N TYR A 241 9.23 11.22 -5.67
CA TYR A 241 8.52 12.50 -5.56
C TYR A 241 7.82 12.94 -6.86
N PHE A 242 8.47 12.78 -8.02
CA PHE A 242 7.97 13.22 -9.32
C PHE A 242 7.03 12.22 -10.01
N TYR A 243 6.77 11.08 -9.39
CA TYR A 243 5.93 10.04 -9.95
C TYR A 243 4.62 9.95 -9.20
N ARG A 244 3.57 9.56 -9.92
CA ARG A 244 2.33 9.15 -9.32
C ARG A 244 2.57 7.88 -8.50
N PRO A 245 1.91 7.73 -7.35
CA PRO A 245 2.01 6.49 -6.60
C PRO A 245 1.47 5.32 -7.42
N ALA A 246 2.10 4.16 -7.27
CA ALA A 246 1.54 2.91 -7.75
C ALA A 246 0.66 2.26 -6.68
N TYR A 247 -0.02 1.19 -7.06
CA TYR A 247 -0.70 0.32 -6.13
C TYR A 247 -0.21 -1.11 -6.33
N ALA A 248 0.04 -1.80 -5.22
CA ALA A 248 0.42 -3.21 -5.22
C ALA A 248 -0.52 -4.01 -4.33
N LEU A 249 -0.89 -5.20 -4.79
CA LEU A 249 -1.65 -6.17 -3.98
C LEU A 249 -0.69 -7.22 -3.45
N ASN A 250 -0.85 -7.60 -2.18
CA ASN A 250 -0.15 -8.79 -1.71
C ASN A 250 -0.90 -10.02 -2.17
N VAL A 251 -0.14 -11.00 -2.63
CA VAL A 251 -0.63 -12.33 -2.98
C VAL A 251 0.20 -13.36 -2.23
N LEU A 252 -0.43 -14.49 -1.92
CA LEU A 252 0.23 -15.69 -1.44
C LEU A 252 0.17 -16.71 -2.58
N PHE A 253 1.31 -17.28 -2.94
CA PHE A 253 1.40 -18.38 -3.88
C PHE A 253 1.22 -19.72 -3.16
N ALA A 254 0.88 -20.76 -3.91
CA ALA A 254 0.61 -22.10 -3.38
C ALA A 254 1.86 -22.76 -2.75
N ASP A 255 3.06 -22.32 -3.13
CA ASP A 255 4.32 -22.70 -2.48
C ASP A 255 4.50 -22.09 -1.08
N GLY A 256 3.64 -21.16 -0.68
CA GLY A 256 3.66 -20.44 0.59
C GLY A 256 4.47 -19.14 0.57
N ASN A 257 5.08 -18.77 -0.56
CA ASN A 257 5.73 -17.47 -0.69
C ASN A 257 4.69 -16.37 -0.91
N SER A 258 4.91 -15.21 -0.29
CA SER A 258 4.07 -14.03 -0.49
C SER A 258 4.83 -12.93 -1.20
N GLU A 259 4.21 -12.29 -2.19
CA GLU A 259 4.79 -11.21 -2.99
C GLU A 259 3.80 -10.06 -3.15
N SER A 260 4.32 -8.84 -3.39
CA SER A 260 3.49 -7.70 -3.72
C SER A 260 3.52 -7.49 -5.24
N LEU A 261 2.40 -7.74 -5.93
CA LEU A 261 2.29 -7.55 -7.36
C LEU A 261 1.88 -6.10 -7.66
N CYS A 262 2.72 -5.39 -8.41
CA CYS A 262 2.41 -4.03 -8.86
C CYS A 262 1.37 -4.08 -9.99
N ARG A 263 0.39 -3.18 -9.93
CA ARG A 263 -0.69 -3.10 -10.90
C ARG A 263 -0.49 -1.96 -11.91
N PRO A 264 -1.07 -2.06 -13.12
CA PRO A 264 -1.91 -3.15 -13.63
C PRO A 264 -1.08 -4.32 -14.19
N LEU A 265 -1.55 -5.56 -13.99
CA LEU A 265 -1.08 -6.71 -14.77
C LEU A 265 -1.85 -6.82 -16.09
N SER A 266 -1.28 -7.52 -17.08
CA SER A 266 -2.05 -7.92 -18.26
C SER A 266 -3.11 -8.95 -17.86
N ARG A 267 -4.24 -8.99 -18.57
CA ARG A 267 -5.31 -9.96 -18.27
C ARG A 267 -4.83 -11.39 -18.47
N GLU A 268 -3.96 -11.62 -19.45
CA GLU A 268 -3.34 -12.93 -19.72
C GLU A 268 -2.51 -13.38 -18.51
N LEU A 269 -1.64 -12.51 -18.00
CA LEU A 269 -0.82 -12.85 -16.84
C LEU A 269 -1.66 -13.01 -15.57
N ALA A 270 -2.64 -12.13 -15.34
CA ALA A 270 -3.54 -12.25 -14.20
C ALA A 270 -4.34 -13.57 -14.24
N THR A 271 -4.82 -13.96 -15.42
CA THR A 271 -5.53 -15.24 -15.62
C THR A 271 -4.60 -16.41 -15.32
N ALA A 272 -3.38 -16.38 -15.87
CA ALA A 272 -2.39 -17.44 -15.70
C ALA A 272 -2.01 -17.67 -14.22
N LEU A 273 -1.83 -16.58 -13.47
CA LEU A 273 -1.51 -16.67 -12.05
C LEU A 273 -2.67 -17.22 -11.20
N LEU A 274 -3.90 -17.19 -11.69
CA LEU A 274 -5.08 -17.68 -10.98
C LEU A 274 -5.43 -19.13 -11.30
N THR A 275 -4.95 -19.65 -12.44
CA THR A 275 -5.18 -21.01 -12.88
C THR A 275 -4.14 -21.95 -12.28
N ALA A 276 -4.57 -23.17 -11.90
CA ALA A 276 -3.67 -24.19 -11.36
C ALA A 276 -3.12 -25.15 -12.43
N ASN A 277 -3.82 -25.26 -13.56
CA ASN A 277 -3.58 -26.25 -14.63
C ASN A 277 -3.83 -25.66 -16.04
N GLY A 278 -3.47 -24.40 -16.27
CA GLY A 278 -3.59 -23.69 -17.55
C GLY A 278 -2.57 -24.14 -18.61
N GLY A 279 -1.38 -24.57 -18.19
CA GLY A 279 -0.29 -25.06 -19.03
C GLY A 279 0.56 -23.97 -19.67
N GLU A 280 0.36 -22.70 -19.30
CA GLU A 280 1.14 -21.57 -19.80
C GLU A 280 2.50 -21.41 -19.09
N GLU A 281 3.48 -20.87 -19.83
CA GLU A 281 4.77 -20.50 -19.27
C GLU A 281 4.67 -19.10 -18.62
N ILE A 282 4.85 -19.04 -17.31
CA ILE A 282 4.74 -17.80 -16.53
C ILE A 282 6.12 -17.16 -16.39
N ASP A 283 6.37 -16.09 -17.14
CA ASP A 283 7.56 -15.27 -16.98
C ASP A 283 7.45 -14.39 -15.72
N ARG A 284 8.05 -14.86 -14.62
CA ARG A 284 8.09 -14.11 -13.35
C ARG A 284 8.86 -12.79 -13.44
N THR A 285 9.75 -12.62 -14.42
CA THR A 285 10.43 -11.33 -14.60
C THR A 285 9.44 -10.23 -15.00
N ALA A 286 8.28 -10.61 -15.51
CA ALA A 286 7.18 -9.70 -15.83
C ALA A 286 6.53 -9.03 -14.60
N PHE A 287 6.71 -9.57 -13.39
CA PHE A 287 6.05 -9.07 -12.17
C PHE A 287 6.50 -7.66 -11.76
N GLY A 288 7.62 -7.18 -12.31
CA GLY A 288 8.14 -5.84 -12.10
C GLY A 288 8.26 -4.98 -13.37
N THR A 289 8.20 -5.56 -14.56
CA THR A 289 8.39 -4.82 -15.83
C THR A 289 7.09 -4.25 -16.41
N SER A 290 5.94 -4.81 -16.03
CA SER A 290 4.62 -4.30 -16.42
C SER A 290 4.32 -2.93 -15.83
N PHE A 291 5.00 -2.56 -14.73
CA PHE A 291 4.81 -1.29 -14.06
C PHE A 291 5.76 -0.21 -14.60
N ASN A 292 5.21 0.76 -15.33
CA ASN A 292 5.92 1.97 -15.73
C ASN A 292 5.39 3.18 -14.94
N PRO A 293 6.14 3.71 -13.96
CA PRO A 293 5.66 4.81 -13.11
C PRO A 293 5.39 6.06 -13.94
N GLN A 294 4.17 6.58 -13.85
CA GLN A 294 3.78 7.77 -14.60
C GLN A 294 4.26 9.04 -13.89
N LEU A 295 4.80 9.98 -14.66
CA LEU A 295 5.19 11.29 -14.14
C LEU A 295 3.96 12.07 -13.64
N ASP A 296 4.12 12.70 -12.48
CA ASP A 296 3.18 13.66 -11.95
C ASP A 296 3.57 15.07 -12.40
N TYR A 297 3.04 15.50 -13.55
CA TYR A 297 3.27 16.84 -14.08
C TYR A 297 2.81 17.95 -13.12
N GLY A 298 1.81 17.70 -12.26
CA GLY A 298 1.39 18.63 -11.23
C GLY A 298 2.52 18.88 -10.22
N ARG A 299 3.11 17.82 -9.68
CA ARG A 299 4.27 17.95 -8.77
C ARG A 299 5.49 18.55 -9.47
N ILE A 300 5.76 18.17 -10.72
CA ILE A 300 6.87 18.71 -11.51
C ILE A 300 6.71 20.22 -11.70
N THR A 301 5.52 20.69 -12.11
CA THR A 301 5.26 22.12 -12.33
C THR A 301 5.34 22.93 -11.04
N VAL A 302 4.79 22.41 -9.93
CA VAL A 302 4.90 23.04 -8.61
C VAL A 302 6.36 23.14 -8.17
N PHE A 303 7.14 22.06 -8.34
CA PHE A 303 8.56 22.05 -8.02
C PHE A 303 9.37 23.01 -8.91
N ALA A 304 9.06 23.08 -10.21
CA ALA A 304 9.70 24.02 -11.12
C ALA A 304 9.39 25.48 -10.73
N ALA A 305 8.14 25.78 -10.35
CA ALA A 305 7.75 27.09 -9.83
C ALA A 305 8.49 27.44 -8.53
N PHE A 306 8.67 26.46 -7.63
CA PHE A 306 9.47 26.62 -6.42
C PHE A 306 10.92 27.01 -6.77
N CYS A 307 11.55 26.27 -7.69
CA CYS A 307 12.92 26.58 -8.14
C CYS A 307 13.02 27.98 -8.74
N LEU A 308 12.12 28.35 -9.65
CA LEU A 308 12.11 29.67 -10.30
C LEU A 308 11.94 30.81 -9.28
N LEU A 309 10.98 30.68 -8.37
CA LEU A 309 10.76 31.70 -7.33
C LEU A 309 11.93 31.77 -6.37
N SER A 310 12.54 30.63 -5.98
CA SER A 310 13.71 30.62 -5.10
C SER A 310 14.91 31.37 -5.69
N LEU A 311 15.01 31.46 -7.02
CA LEU A 311 16.08 32.16 -7.73
C LEU A 311 15.73 33.61 -8.10
N ALA A 312 14.44 34.00 -8.05
CA ALA A 312 13.99 35.33 -8.46
C ALA A 312 14.72 36.51 -7.78
N PRO A 313 15.08 36.45 -6.48
CA PRO A 313 15.81 37.54 -5.82
C PRO A 313 17.27 37.71 -6.29
N ALA A 314 17.85 36.73 -7.02
CA ALA A 314 19.22 36.80 -7.52
C ALA A 314 19.47 38.06 -8.36
N ARG A 315 18.53 38.41 -9.23
CA ARG A 315 18.62 39.62 -10.06
C ARG A 315 18.76 40.89 -9.21
N TRP A 316 18.09 40.96 -8.06
CA TRP A 316 18.16 42.12 -7.16
C TRP A 316 19.42 42.15 -6.29
N ALA A 317 19.98 40.98 -5.99
CA ALA A 317 21.23 40.87 -5.25
C ALA A 317 22.44 41.26 -6.13
N PHE A 318 22.44 40.86 -7.41
CA PHE A 318 23.56 41.09 -8.32
C PHE A 318 23.52 42.43 -9.05
N SER A 319 22.36 43.04 -9.29
CA SER A 319 22.28 44.34 -9.98
C SER A 319 22.93 45.49 -9.19
N ARG A 320 23.00 45.39 -7.86
CA ARG A 320 23.61 46.41 -6.99
C ARG A 320 25.15 46.41 -6.97
N ARG A 321 25.80 45.33 -7.40
CA ARG A 321 27.28 45.32 -7.49
C ARG A 321 27.78 46.13 -8.68
N VAL A 322 27.03 46.17 -9.77
CA VAL A 322 27.42 46.89 -10.99
C VAL A 322 27.29 48.41 -10.81
N GLU A 323 26.32 48.88 -10.01
CA GLU A 323 26.13 50.31 -9.73
C GLU A 323 27.05 50.87 -8.63
N GLY A 324 27.82 50.01 -7.94
CA GLY A 324 28.73 50.39 -6.86
C GLY A 324 30.21 50.49 -7.25
N GLU A 325 30.55 50.23 -8.52
CA GLU A 325 31.91 50.34 -9.08
C GLU A 325 32.05 51.47 -10.13
N ALA A 326 31.07 52.39 -10.21
CA ALA A 326 31.12 53.58 -11.06
C ALA A 326 31.30 54.86 -10.23
#